data_AF-A0A497RQ03-F1
#
_entry.id   AF-A0A497RQ03-F1
#
_cell.length_a   1.000
_cell.length_b   1.000
_cell.length_c   1.000
_cell.angle_alpha   90.00
_cell.angle_beta   90.00
_cell.angle_gamma   90.00
#
_symmetry.space_group_name_H-M   'P 1'
#
loop_
_entity.id
_entity.type
_entity.pdbx_description
1 polymer ?
#
loop_
_entity_poly.entity_id
_entity_poly.type
_entity_poly.pdbx_seq_one_letter_code
_entity_poly.pdbx_strand_id
1 'polypeptide(L)'
;MGSLSEKISNLEDLISKMEYVEEGDYVFAKHINNLNEASKIVLDFCKEAYDKYKEKTGETLDDVELWLYLAENRINMMRSVKYGDIVLTKDHNLIIDSLKPLELVLRRLEQKL
;
A
#
# COMPACT_ATOMS: atom_id res chain seq x y z
N MET A 1 18.03 0.97 3.38
CA MET A 1 16.73 1.57 3.01
C MET A 1 17.01 2.52 1.86
N GLY A 2 16.33 2.34 0.72
CA GLY A 2 16.54 3.20 -0.46
C GLY A 2 16.05 4.63 -0.22
N SER A 3 16.55 5.57 -1.01
CA SER A 3 16.12 6.97 -0.93
C SER A 3 14.64 7.13 -1.32
N LEU A 4 13.99 8.23 -0.89
CA LEU A 4 12.61 8.53 -1.28
C LEU A 4 12.42 8.53 -2.81
N SER A 5 13.42 9.01 -3.54
CA SER A 5 13.43 9.01 -5.00
C SER A 5 13.43 7.60 -5.58
N GLU A 6 14.18 6.67 -4.99
CA GLU A 6 14.18 5.26 -5.41
C GLU A 6 12.82 4.60 -5.11
N LYS A 7 12.20 4.91 -3.96
CA LYS A 7 10.88 4.38 -3.61
C LYS A 7 9.78 4.88 -4.55
N ILE A 8 9.81 6.16 -4.92
CA ILE A 8 8.88 6.73 -5.91
C ILE A 8 9.09 6.07 -7.27
N SER A 9 10.34 5.96 -7.74
CA SER A 9 10.64 5.31 -9.01
C SER A 9 10.19 3.84 -9.04
N ASN A 10 10.36 3.11 -7.95
CA ASN A 10 9.88 1.73 -7.82
C ASN A 10 8.35 1.65 -7.86
N LEU A 11 7.65 2.59 -7.23
CA LEU A 11 6.19 2.66 -7.28
C LEU A 11 5.70 2.98 -8.70
N GLU A 12 6.33 3.93 -9.38
CA GLU A 12 6.02 4.31 -10.77
C GLU A 12 6.21 3.14 -11.74
N ASP A 13 7.36 2.45 -11.67
CA ASP A 13 7.64 1.25 -12.46
C ASP A 13 6.59 0.17 -12.19
N LEU A 14 6.18 -0.02 -10.94
CA LEU A 14 5.20 -1.02 -10.57
C LEU A 14 3.78 -0.66 -11.04
N ILE A 15 3.36 0.61 -10.92
CA ILE A 15 2.09 1.11 -11.48
C ILE A 15 2.07 0.93 -12.99
N SER A 16 3.18 1.17 -13.68
CA SER A 16 3.28 1.00 -15.14
C SER A 16 3.04 -0.46 -15.59
N LYS A 17 3.24 -1.43 -14.69
CA LYS A 17 3.03 -2.86 -14.90
C LYS A 17 1.62 -3.33 -14.49
N MET A 18 0.78 -2.44 -13.94
CA MET A 18 -0.60 -2.78 -13.62
C MET A 18 -1.46 -2.72 -14.88
N GLU A 19 -2.38 -3.67 -15.02
CA GLU A 19 -3.27 -3.81 -16.17
C GLU A 19 -4.71 -3.66 -15.68
N TYR A 20 -5.54 -2.93 -16.44
CA TYR A 20 -6.99 -2.96 -16.24
C TYR A 20 -7.52 -4.35 -16.63
N VAL A 21 -8.59 -4.78 -15.97
CA VAL A 21 -9.27 -6.05 -16.26
C VAL A 21 -10.74 -5.82 -16.55
N GLU A 22 -11.30 -6.62 -17.44
CA GLU A 22 -12.70 -6.63 -17.83
C GLU A 22 -13.41 -7.91 -17.37
N GLU A 23 -14.74 -7.93 -17.45
CA GLU A 23 -15.51 -9.14 -17.14
C GLU A 23 -15.17 -10.25 -18.13
N GLY A 24 -14.76 -11.41 -17.60
CA GLY A 24 -14.32 -12.56 -18.41
C GLY A 24 -12.81 -12.64 -18.61
N ASP A 25 -12.03 -11.64 -18.17
CA ASP A 25 -10.57 -11.70 -18.22
C ASP A 25 -9.99 -12.76 -17.29
N TYR A 26 -8.90 -13.38 -17.76
CA TYR A 26 -8.07 -14.23 -16.92
C TYR A 26 -7.18 -13.36 -16.04
N VAL A 27 -7.45 -13.39 -14.73
CA VAL A 27 -6.57 -12.76 -13.74
C VAL A 27 -5.34 -13.63 -13.53
N PHE A 28 -4.17 -13.08 -13.85
CA PHE A 28 -2.88 -13.72 -13.67
C PHE A 28 -2.29 -13.41 -12.29
N ALA A 29 -1.41 -14.29 -11.84
CA ALA A 29 -0.67 -14.11 -10.59
C ALA A 29 0.07 -12.77 -10.50
N LYS A 30 0.60 -12.28 -11.64
CA LYS A 30 1.27 -10.97 -11.73
C LYS A 30 0.37 -9.81 -11.30
N HIS A 31 -0.93 -9.86 -11.57
CA HIS A 31 -1.85 -8.75 -11.28
C HIS A 31 -1.98 -8.52 -9.77
N ILE A 32 -2.25 -9.58 -9.02
CA ILE A 32 -2.38 -9.52 -7.56
C ILE A 32 -1.03 -9.28 -6.90
N ASN A 33 0.03 -9.94 -7.36
CA ASN A 33 1.36 -9.77 -6.77
C ASN A 33 1.89 -8.34 -6.95
N ASN A 34 1.65 -7.71 -8.09
CA ASN A 34 2.01 -6.30 -8.30
C ASN A 34 1.24 -5.41 -7.31
N LEU A 35 -0.07 -5.59 -7.15
CA LEU A 35 -0.86 -4.81 -6.19
C LEU A 35 -0.40 -4.99 -4.73
N ASN A 36 -0.06 -6.22 -4.33
CA ASN A 36 0.48 -6.51 -3.00
C ASN A 36 1.79 -5.76 -2.76
N GLU A 37 2.66 -5.73 -3.76
CA GLU A 37 3.97 -5.09 -3.65
C GLU A 37 3.84 -3.55 -3.67
N ALA A 38 2.96 -2.98 -4.50
CA ALA A 38 2.60 -1.56 -4.41
C ALA A 38 2.13 -1.19 -3.00
N SER A 39 1.25 -2.00 -2.39
CA SER A 39 0.69 -1.73 -1.08
C SER A 39 1.77 -1.61 0.00
N LYS A 40 2.83 -2.43 -0.08
CA LYS A 40 4.00 -2.34 0.82
C LYS A 40 4.79 -1.04 0.61
N ILE A 41 5.05 -0.66 -0.65
CA ILE A 41 5.78 0.57 -0.97
C ILE A 41 5.01 1.80 -0.45
N VAL A 42 3.69 1.81 -0.62
CA VAL A 42 2.84 2.90 -0.13
C VAL A 42 2.82 2.95 1.40
N LEU A 43 2.77 1.80 2.10
CA LEU A 43 2.88 1.75 3.57
C LEU A 43 4.20 2.37 4.04
N ASP A 44 5.31 1.96 3.44
CA ASP A 44 6.64 2.49 3.75
C ASP A 44 6.72 4.00 3.55
N PHE A 45 6.15 4.50 2.45
CA PHE A 45 6.06 5.93 2.20
C PHE A 45 5.25 6.66 3.27
N CYS A 46 4.09 6.12 3.66
CA CYS A 46 3.25 6.72 4.69
C CYS A 46 3.96 6.77 6.06
N LYS A 47 4.69 5.71 6.42
CA LYS A 47 5.52 5.67 7.64
C LYS A 47 6.60 6.76 7.62
N GLU A 48 7.36 6.86 6.52
CA GLU A 48 8.38 7.92 6.38
C GLU A 48 7.78 9.33 6.40
N ALA A 49 6.63 9.54 5.77
CA ALA A 49 5.93 10.82 5.78
C ALA A 49 5.50 11.20 7.21
N TYR A 50 4.98 10.24 7.97
CA TYR A 50 4.60 10.47 9.36
C TYR A 50 5.81 10.69 10.28
N ASP A 51 6.90 9.97 10.08
CA ASP A 51 8.16 10.19 10.82
C ASP A 51 8.69 11.61 10.59
N LYS A 52 8.73 12.07 9.33
CA LYS A 52 9.11 13.46 9.00
C LYS A 52 8.15 14.49 9.59
N TYR A 53 6.85 14.20 9.64
CA TYR A 53 5.88 15.07 10.29
C TYR A 53 6.16 15.20 11.80
N LYS A 54 6.41 14.09 12.50
CA LYS A 54 6.78 14.07 13.92
C LYS A 54 8.08 14.85 14.16
N GLU A 55 9.09 14.65 13.31
CA GLU A 55 10.36 15.38 13.40
C GLU A 55 10.18 16.89 13.23
N LYS A 56 9.29 17.32 12.33
CA LYS A 56 9.03 18.73 12.04
C LYS A 56 8.17 19.43 13.09
N THR A 57 7.18 18.73 13.64
CA THR A 57 6.14 19.35 14.50
C THR A 57 6.29 19.00 15.97
N GLY A 58 6.92 17.86 16.30
CA GLY A 58 6.93 17.29 17.65
C GLY A 58 5.59 16.68 18.09
N GLU A 59 4.59 16.63 17.21
CA GLU A 59 3.25 16.13 17.52
C GLU A 59 3.08 14.66 17.08
N THR A 60 2.31 13.89 17.85
CA THR A 60 1.81 12.57 17.46
C THR A 60 0.33 12.63 17.11
N LEU A 61 -0.10 11.73 16.23
CA LEU A 61 -1.46 11.62 15.73
C LEU A 61 -1.94 10.18 15.93
N ASP A 62 -2.70 9.96 17.01
CA ASP A 62 -3.19 8.62 17.41
C ASP A 62 -4.01 7.93 16.29
N ASP A 63 -4.75 8.72 15.51
CA ASP A 63 -5.52 8.25 14.36
C ASP A 63 -4.60 7.73 13.24
N VAL A 64 -3.52 8.45 12.93
CA VAL A 64 -2.50 8.04 11.96
C VAL A 64 -1.81 6.75 12.41
N GLU A 65 -1.44 6.64 13.68
CA GLU A 65 -0.79 5.44 14.23
C GLU A 65 -1.69 4.20 14.13
N LEU A 66 -2.98 4.37 14.47
CA LEU A 66 -3.97 3.31 14.32
C LEU A 66 -4.11 2.88 12.85
N TRP A 67 -4.20 3.82 11.91
CA TRP A 67 -4.36 3.48 10.49
C TRP A 67 -3.13 2.82 9.90
N LEU A 68 -1.92 3.27 10.26
CA LEU A 68 -0.67 2.61 9.86
C LEU A 68 -0.60 1.19 10.41
N TYR A 69 -0.96 0.98 11.68
CA TYR A 69 -1.03 -0.35 12.29
C TYR A 69 -2.03 -1.25 11.55
N LEU A 70 -3.24 -0.76 11.26
CA LEU A 70 -4.25 -1.53 10.53
C LEU A 70 -3.77 -1.91 9.13
N ALA A 71 -3.21 -0.97 8.38
CA ALA A 71 -2.68 -1.22 7.04
C ALA A 71 -1.55 -2.26 7.05
N GLU A 72 -0.61 -2.13 7.97
CA GLU A 72 0.50 -3.07 8.13
C GLU A 72 0.03 -4.50 8.42
N ASN A 73 -0.90 -4.67 9.36
CA ASN A 73 -1.44 -5.99 9.66
C ASN A 73 -2.14 -6.62 8.45
N ARG A 74 -2.87 -5.82 7.67
CA ARG A 74 -3.57 -6.30 6.47
C ARG A 74 -2.60 -6.69 5.36
N ILE A 75 -1.54 -5.91 5.17
CA ILE A 75 -0.45 -6.23 4.24
C ILE A 75 0.27 -7.52 4.64
N ASN A 76 0.53 -7.71 5.93
CA ASN A 76 1.16 -8.94 6.44
C ASN A 76 0.29 -10.19 6.25
N MET A 77 -1.02 -10.02 6.09
CA MET A 77 -1.95 -11.11 5.78
C MET A 77 -2.07 -11.41 4.29
N MET A 78 -1.52 -10.57 3.41
CA MET A 78 -1.50 -10.80 1.97
C MET A 78 -0.58 -11.98 1.66
N ARG A 79 -1.01 -12.81 0.70
CA ARG A 79 -0.20 -13.90 0.17
C ARG A 79 0.21 -13.59 -1.25
N SER A 80 1.37 -14.08 -1.67
CA SER A 80 1.69 -14.17 -3.09
C SER A 80 0.89 -15.30 -3.73
N VAL A 81 0.37 -15.05 -4.93
CA VAL A 81 -0.31 -16.04 -5.77
C VAL A 81 0.67 -16.60 -6.80
N LYS A 82 0.54 -17.87 -7.14
CA LYS A 82 1.35 -18.57 -8.15
C LYS A 82 0.48 -19.02 -9.33
N TYR A 83 1.12 -19.41 -10.44
CA TYR A 83 0.41 -20.01 -11.56
C TYR A 83 -0.33 -21.27 -11.10
N GLY A 84 -1.61 -21.37 -11.46
CA GLY A 84 -2.51 -22.44 -11.02
C GLY A 84 -3.23 -22.16 -9.69
N ASP A 85 -2.90 -21.10 -8.96
CA ASP A 85 -3.66 -20.69 -7.79
C ASP A 85 -5.00 -20.06 -8.21
N ILE A 86 -6.05 -20.37 -7.45
CA ILE A 86 -7.31 -19.62 -7.50
C ILE A 86 -7.11 -18.32 -6.73
N VAL A 87 -7.40 -17.19 -7.37
CA VAL A 87 -7.47 -15.88 -6.70
C VAL A 87 -8.74 -15.85 -5.85
N LEU A 88 -8.57 -15.68 -4.55
CA LEU A 88 -9.66 -15.65 -3.59
C LEU A 88 -10.14 -14.21 -3.39
N THR A 89 -11.39 -14.02 -3.02
CA THR A 89 -11.95 -12.72 -2.65
C THR A 89 -11.10 -12.01 -1.58
N LYS A 90 -10.51 -12.77 -0.65
CA LYS A 90 -9.62 -12.23 0.39
C LYS A 90 -8.34 -11.60 -0.18
N ASP A 91 -7.80 -12.13 -1.28
CA ASP A 91 -6.56 -11.61 -1.87
C ASP A 91 -6.78 -10.18 -2.40
N HIS A 92 -7.94 -9.94 -3.01
CA HIS A 92 -8.35 -8.60 -3.43
C HIS A 92 -8.75 -7.70 -2.27
N ASN A 93 -9.57 -8.19 -1.34
CA ASN A 93 -10.08 -7.37 -0.25
C ASN A 93 -8.98 -6.88 0.68
N LEU A 94 -7.95 -7.68 0.95
CA LEU A 94 -6.81 -7.24 1.77
C LEU A 94 -6.07 -6.07 1.15
N ILE A 95 -5.96 -6.02 -0.19
CA ILE A 95 -5.36 -4.86 -0.90
C ILE A 95 -6.18 -3.62 -0.59
N ILE A 96 -7.49 -3.66 -0.83
CA ILE A 96 -8.38 -2.52 -0.57
C ILE A 96 -8.37 -2.12 0.91
N ASP A 97 -8.44 -3.10 1.80
CA ASP A 97 -8.42 -2.88 3.24
C ASP A 97 -7.08 -2.28 3.68
N SER A 98 -5.97 -2.54 3.00
CA SER A 98 -4.69 -1.91 3.33
C SER A 98 -4.59 -0.48 2.79
N LEU A 99 -5.06 -0.22 1.56
CA LEU A 99 -4.90 1.07 0.90
C LEU A 99 -5.84 2.14 1.46
N LYS A 100 -7.07 1.79 1.88
CA LYS A 100 -8.03 2.76 2.44
C LYS A 100 -7.49 3.48 3.70
N PRO A 101 -6.94 2.80 4.72
CA PRO A 101 -6.30 3.48 5.84
C PRO A 101 -5.09 4.33 5.42
N LEU A 102 -4.29 3.89 4.44
CA LEU A 102 -3.13 4.65 3.96
C LEU A 102 -3.55 5.96 3.27
N GLU A 103 -4.66 5.95 2.54
CA GLU A 103 -5.27 7.19 2.01
C GLU A 103 -5.65 8.15 3.15
N LEU A 104 -6.26 7.65 4.23
CA LEU A 104 -6.60 8.47 5.40
C LEU A 104 -5.37 9.06 6.09
N VAL A 105 -4.28 8.29 6.19
CA VAL A 105 -3.00 8.79 6.71
C VAL A 105 -2.52 9.98 5.88
N LEU A 106 -2.45 9.84 4.56
CA LEU A 106 -1.96 10.91 3.68
C LEU A 106 -2.82 12.16 3.77
N ARG A 107 -4.15 12.01 3.72
CA ARG A 107 -5.10 13.14 3.88
C ARG A 107 -4.96 13.83 5.23
N ARG A 108 -4.74 13.05 6.30
CA ARG A 108 -4.60 13.59 7.65
C ARG A 108 -3.31 14.36 7.83
N LEU A 109 -2.20 13.87 7.26
CA LEU A 109 -0.93 14.58 7.24
C LEU A 109 -1.03 15.86 6.40
N GLU A 110 -1.70 15.82 5.25
CA GLU A 110 -1.93 17.00 4.40
C GLU A 110 -2.72 18.10 5.14
N GLN A 111 -3.73 17.74 5.94
CA GLN A 111 -4.50 18.71 6.75
C GLN A 111 -3.69 19.38 7.87
N LYS A 112 -2.53 18.82 8.23
CA LYS A 112 -1.68 19.27 9.34
C LYS A 112 -0.42 20.00 8.87
N LEU A 113 -0.13 19.98 7.57
CA LEU A 113 0.98 20.69 6.93
C LEU A 113 0.57 22.09 6.49
#